data_AF-A0A952EGY4-F1
#
_entry.id   AF-A0A952EGY4-F1
#
_cell.length_a   1.000
_cell.length_b   1.000
_cell.length_c   1.000
_cell.angle_alpha   90.00
_cell.angle_beta   90.00
_cell.angle_gamma   90.00
#
_symmetry.space_group_name_H-M   'P 1'
#
loop_
_entity.id
_entity.type
_entity.pdbx_description
1 polymer ?
#
loop_
_entity_poly.entity_id
_entity_poly.type
_entity_poly.pdbx_seq_one_letter_code
_entity_poly.pdbx_strand_id
1 'polypeptide(L)' 'MKKSTRALVGMIGLDLVVIIGAWWMVEQTRSGAWNAPEPAASITMITTTAGMIVGVVTAVLLLAFVVHRRAGN' A
#
# COMPACT_ATOMS: atom_id res chain seq x y z
N MET A 1 -13.05 1.43 -20.47
CA MET A 1 -11.64 1.31 -20.03
C MET A 1 -11.07 0.00 -20.58
N LYS A 2 -9.88 0.02 -21.18
CA LYS A 2 -9.18 -1.23 -21.58
C LYS A 2 -8.86 -2.05 -20.33
N LYS A 3 -8.79 -3.39 -20.47
CA LYS A 3 -8.57 -4.32 -19.34
C LYS A 3 -7.30 -3.97 -18.54
N SER A 4 -6.27 -3.50 -19.24
CA SER A 4 -5.01 -3.01 -18.68
C SER A 4 -5.13 -1.73 -17.86
N THR A 5 -5.96 -0.77 -18.27
CA THR A 5 -6.23 0.46 -17.50
C THR A 5 -6.96 0.15 -16.18
N ARG A 6 -7.86 -0.84 -16.19
CA ARG A 6 -8.56 -1.27 -14.97
C ARG A 6 -7.62 -1.92 -13.96
N ALA A 7 -6.60 -2.65 -14.42
CA ALA A 7 -5.56 -3.20 -13.55
C ALA A 7 -4.71 -2.10 -12.89
N LEU A 8 -4.34 -1.05 -13.65
CA LEU A 8 -3.61 0.10 -13.12
C LEU A 8 -4.44 0.91 -12.11
N VAL A 9 -5.73 1.12 -12.37
CA VAL A 9 -6.62 1.79 -11.41
C VAL A 9 -6.81 0.95 -10.14
N GLY A 10 -6.92 -0.37 -10.28
CA GLY A 10 -6.95 -1.29 -9.14
C GLY A 10 -5.68 -1.23 -8.29
N MET A 11 -4.50 -1.11 -8.92
CA MET A 11 -3.22 -0.94 -8.23
C MET A 11 -3.20 0.34 -7.39
N ILE A 12 -3.51 1.48 -8.00
CA ILE A 12 -3.55 2.76 -7.28
C ILE A 12 -4.57 2.71 -6.14
N GLY A 13 -5.72 2.07 -6.35
CA GLY A 13 -6.73 1.89 -5.30
C GLY A 13 -6.21 1.08 -4.11
N LEU A 14 -5.51 -0.03 -4.35
CA LEU A 14 -4.93 -0.86 -3.29
C LEU A 14 -3.84 -0.11 -2.51
N ASP A 15 -2.95 0.58 -3.20
CA ASP A 15 -1.89 1.36 -2.56
C ASP A 15 -2.47 2.49 -1.70
N LEU A 16 -3.51 3.17 -2.19
CA LEU A 16 -4.21 4.20 -1.43
C LEU A 16 -4.84 3.64 -0.14
N VAL A 17 -5.43 2.45 -0.19
CA VAL A 17 -5.97 1.80 1.02
C VAL A 17 -4.88 1.53 2.05
N VAL A 18 -3.71 1.03 1.61
CA VAL A 18 -2.57 0.77 2.50
C VAL A 18 -2.07 2.08 3.12
N ILE A 19 -1.92 3.13 2.33
CA ILE A 19 -1.45 4.44 2.79
C ILE A 19 -2.42 5.06 3.80
N ILE A 20 -3.73 5.03 3.51
CA ILE A 20 -4.77 5.56 4.40
C ILE A 20 -4.81 4.76 5.71
N GLY A 21 -4.72 3.43 5.61
CA GLY A 21 -4.66 2.55 6.78
C GLY A 21 -3.47 2.88 7.66
N ALA A 22 -2.27 2.95 7.09
CA ALA A 22 -1.05 3.28 7.83
C ALA A 22 -1.12 4.68 8.46
N TRP A 23 -1.67 5.68 7.75
CA TRP A 23 -1.87 7.01 8.31
C TRP A 23 -2.79 6.99 9.53
N TRP A 24 -3.92 6.28 9.44
CA TRP A 24 -4.84 6.12 10.57
C TRP A 24 -4.16 5.44 11.76
N MET A 25 -3.38 4.37 11.53
CA MET A 25 -2.63 3.68 12.58
C MET A 25 -1.61 4.59 13.27
N VAL A 26 -0.90 5.43 12.51
CA VAL A 26 0.03 6.42 13.06
C VAL A 26 -0.71 7.43 13.93
N GLU A 27 -1.89 7.89 13.50
CA GLU A 27 -2.69 8.83 14.29
C GLU A 27 -3.17 8.21 15.60
N GLN A 28 -3.64 6.95 15.58
CA GLN A 28 -4.03 6.23 16.80
C GLN A 28 -2.84 5.99 17.75
N THR A 29 -1.64 5.80 17.19
CA THR A 29 -0.40 5.66 17.99
C THR A 29 0.00 6.99 18.62
N ARG A 30 -0.17 8.11 17.91
CA ARG A 30 0.14 9.46 18.41
C ARG A 30 -0.88 9.96 19.43
N SER A 31 -2.15 9.63 19.26
CA SER A 31 -3.22 10.03 20.18
C SER A 31 -3.18 9.28 21.51
N GLY A 32 -2.35 8.22 21.62
CA GLY A 32 -2.31 7.34 22.78
C GLY A 32 -3.51 6.39 22.88
N ALA A 33 -4.39 6.38 21.87
CA ALA A 33 -5.50 5.43 21.80
C ALA A 33 -5.01 3.98 21.70
N TRP A 34 -3.82 3.78 21.14
CA TRP A 34 -3.13 2.50 21.12
C TRP A 34 -2.07 2.43 22.20
N ASN A 35 -2.08 1.32 22.95
CA ASN A 35 -1.07 1.09 23.97
C ASN A 35 0.25 0.68 23.31
N ALA A 36 1.04 1.68 22.93
CA ALA A 36 2.36 1.54 22.35
C ALA A 36 3.40 2.00 23.39
N PRO A 37 4.20 1.08 23.97
CA PRO A 37 5.22 1.43 24.98
C PRO A 37 6.25 2.44 24.44
N GLU A 38 6.58 2.32 23.16
CA GLU A 38 7.51 3.19 22.43
C GLU A 38 6.83 3.73 21.16
N PRO A 39 6.02 4.81 21.25
CA PRO A 39 5.22 5.30 20.14
C PRO A 39 6.05 5.65 18.90
N ALA A 40 7.26 6.19 19.08
CA ALA A 40 8.15 6.54 17.97
C ALA A 40 8.60 5.29 17.20
N ALA A 41 9.02 4.23 17.90
CA ALA A 41 9.43 2.97 17.29
C ALA A 41 8.26 2.28 16.57
N SER A 42 7.07 2.30 17.18
CA SER A 42 5.84 1.77 16.58
C SER A 42 5.47 2.51 15.29
N ILE A 43 5.55 3.84 15.28
CA ILE A 43 5.30 4.64 14.08
C ILE A 43 6.30 4.30 12.97
N THR A 44 7.60 4.17 13.29
CA THR A 44 8.61 3.74 12.32
C THR A 44 8.29 2.36 11.77
N MET A 45 7.90 1.40 12.62
CA MET A 45 7.52 0.06 12.18
C MET A 45 6.30 0.09 11.25
N ILE A 46 5.26 0.88 11.59
CA ILE A 46 4.06 1.05 10.77
C ILE A 46 4.44 1.62 9.39
N THR A 47 5.21 2.70 9.34
CA THR A 47 5.57 3.36 8.07
C THR A 47 6.48 2.49 7.22
N THR A 48 7.47 1.81 7.80
CA THR A 48 8.34 0.87 7.08
C THR A 48 7.54 -0.30 6.51
N THR A 49 6.65 -0.90 7.31
CA THR A 49 5.83 -2.04 6.86
C THR A 49 4.87 -1.62 5.75
N ALA A 50 4.22 -0.45 5.89
CA ALA A 50 3.34 0.07 4.86
C ALA A 50 4.08 0.32 3.54
N GLY A 51 5.28 0.90 3.59
CA GLY A 51 6.12 1.10 2.41
C GLY A 51 6.51 -0.21 1.72
N MET A 52 6.86 -1.24 2.50
CA MET A 52 7.14 -2.58 1.97
C MET A 52 5.92 -3.18 1.26
N ILE A 53 4.73 -3.07 1.85
CA ILE A 53 3.49 -3.59 1.26
C ILE A 53 3.19 -2.88 -0.06
N VAL A 54 3.25 -1.54 -0.10
CA VAL A 54 3.06 -0.76 -1.34
C VAL A 54 4.05 -1.20 -2.41
N GLY A 55 5.32 -1.37 -2.06
CA GLY A 55 6.36 -1.85 -2.98
C GLY A 55 6.04 -3.22 -3.57
N VAL A 56 5.59 -4.17 -2.74
CA VAL A 56 5.20 -5.53 -3.18
C VAL A 56 3.97 -5.49 -4.09
N VAL A 57 2.92 -4.77 -3.70
CA VAL A 57 1.68 -4.63 -4.47
C VAL A 57 1.97 -4.02 -5.84
N THR A 58 2.75 -2.93 -5.86
CA THR A 58 3.17 -2.28 -7.09
C THR A 58 3.97 -3.24 -7.99
N ALA A 59 4.94 -3.97 -7.44
CA ALA A 59 5.76 -4.91 -8.21
C ALA A 59 4.92 -6.02 -8.86
N VAL A 60 4.02 -6.64 -8.10
CA VAL A 60 3.14 -7.73 -8.60
C VAL A 60 2.22 -7.21 -9.70
N LEU A 61 1.62 -6.04 -9.53
CA LEU A 61 0.65 -5.51 -10.49
C LEU A 61 1.32 -4.93 -11.74
N LEU A 62 2.53 -4.37 -11.62
CA LEU A 62 3.34 -4.01 -12.79
C LEU A 62 3.74 -5.26 -13.59
N LEU A 63 4.15 -6.34 -12.93
CA LEU A 63 4.42 -7.62 -13.60
C LEU A 63 3.15 -8.12 -14.33
N ALA A 64 2.00 -8.10 -13.68
CA ALA A 64 0.73 -8.48 -14.29
C ALA A 64 0.38 -7.59 -15.49
N PHE A 65 0.62 -6.29 -15.40
CA PHE A 65 0.43 -5.35 -16.51
C PHE A 65 1.34 -5.67 -17.70
N VAL A 66 2.63 -5.91 -17.46
CA VAL A 66 3.60 -6.26 -18.52
C VAL A 66 3.21 -7.59 -19.18
N VAL A 67 2.82 -8.59 -18.39
CA VAL A 67 2.33 -9.88 -18.90
C VAL A 67 1.09 -9.68 -19.76
N HIS A 68 0.09 -8.91 -19.30
CA HIS A 68 -1.11 -8.63 -20.08
C HIS A 68 -0.83 -7.86 -21.38
N ARG A 69 0.08 -6.88 -21.33
CA ARG A 69 0.49 -6.12 -22.52
C ARG A 69 1.24 -6.98 -23.53
N ARG A 70 2.09 -7.91 -23.07
CA ARG A 70 2.80 -8.88 -23.93
C ARG A 70 1.85 -9.92 -24.53
N ALA A 71 0.77 -10.27 -23.84
CA ALA A 71 -0.27 -11.18 -24.32
C ALA A 71 -1.23 -10.57 -25.36
N GLY A 72 -1.03 -9.30 -25.76
CA GLY A 72 -1.78 -8.67 -26.85
C GLY A 72 -3.13 -8.06 -26.48
N ASN A 73 -3.42 -7.86 -25.18
CA ASN A 73 -4.59 -7.10 -24.69
C ASN A 73 -4.27 -5.63 -24.39
#